data_AF-A0A7L3JHA2-F1
#
_entry.id   AF-A0A7L3JHA2-F1
#
_cell.length_a   1.000
_cell.length_b   1.000
_cell.length_c   1.000
_cell.angle_alpha   90.00
_cell.angle_beta   90.00
_cell.angle_gamma   90.00
#
_symmetry.space_group_name_H-M   'P 1'
#
loop_
_entity.id
_entity.type
_entity.pdbx_description
1 polymer ?
#
loop_
_entity_poly.entity_id
_entity_poly.type
_entity_poly.pdbx_seq_one_letter_code
_entity_poly.pdbx_strand_id
1 'polypeptide(L)'
;IIDPYVPPEGDARLTSLSKDGLKQKVERLKQTAASQLALRKIKDHDLDFSTKTFPEKAQEIFIEAHNCLANFNKQKLHSLVTERCYPEMVRGNRYKTIRWSFVESLEPPRVVHVRCDSIVNRGNLYGQVTVRMHTRQILAIYDRFGRLMYGGEQMPKDVLEYVVFERYLVNPYGTWRMHGKIVPEWAPPKEPIVKTVMIPGPTLDPSREFE
;
A
#
# COMPACT_ATOMS: atom_id res chain seq x y z
N ILE A 1 4.80 0.51 -9.60
CA ILE A 1 5.86 0.99 -8.69
C ILE A 1 7.17 0.98 -9.46
N ILE A 2 7.80 2.15 -9.62
CA ILE A 2 9.01 2.35 -10.43
C ILE A 2 10.24 1.80 -9.70
N ASP A 3 10.46 2.26 -8.48
CA ASP A 3 11.56 1.86 -7.60
C ASP A 3 10.94 1.57 -6.23
N PRO A 4 10.80 0.29 -5.82
CA PRO A 4 10.15 -0.05 -4.57
C PRO A 4 11.02 0.40 -3.40
N TYR A 5 10.44 1.20 -2.51
CA TYR A 5 11.08 1.52 -1.25
C TYR A 5 11.28 0.23 -0.44
N VAL A 6 12.49 0.02 0.08
CA VAL A 6 12.80 -1.09 0.98
C VAL A 6 12.83 -0.55 2.41
N PRO A 7 11.81 -0.87 3.24
CA PRO A 7 11.79 -0.45 4.63
C PRO A 7 12.92 -1.11 5.42
N PRO A 8 13.66 -0.35 6.25
CA PRO A 8 14.74 -0.92 7.02
C PRO A 8 14.22 -1.89 8.07
N GLU A 9 14.94 -3.00 8.25
CA GLU A 9 14.68 -3.96 9.32
C GLU A 9 14.76 -3.24 10.67
N GLY A 10 13.67 -3.31 11.45
CA GLY A 10 13.53 -2.56 12.69
C GLY A 10 12.72 -1.27 12.58
N ASP A 11 12.13 -0.89 11.45
CA ASP A 11 11.14 0.22 11.44
C ASP A 11 9.86 -0.12 12.25
N ALA A 12 9.67 -1.39 12.64
CA ALA A 12 8.68 -1.85 13.62
C ALA A 12 9.21 -2.03 15.06
N ARG A 13 10.53 -1.99 15.27
CA ARG A 13 11.17 -2.09 16.60
C ARG A 13 12.13 -0.93 16.76
N LEU A 14 11.75 0.07 17.58
CA LEU A 14 12.61 1.18 17.96
C LEU A 14 14.06 0.71 18.21
N THR A 15 14.92 0.97 17.22
CA THR A 15 16.39 0.86 17.23
C THR A 15 17.02 -0.49 17.64
N SER A 16 17.73 -1.11 16.69
CA SER A 16 18.99 -1.81 16.98
C SER A 16 19.91 -1.76 15.75
N LEU A 17 20.98 -0.97 15.88
CA LEU A 17 22.08 -0.86 14.91
C LEU A 17 22.75 -2.22 14.70
N SER A 18 22.51 -2.83 13.54
CA SER A 18 23.23 -4.02 13.05
C SER A 18 24.32 -3.63 12.03
N LYS A 19 25.32 -4.51 11.86
CA LYS A 19 26.54 -4.32 11.07
C LYS A 19 26.32 -4.17 9.55
N ASP A 20 25.10 -4.37 9.04
CA ASP A 20 24.73 -4.12 7.63
C ASP A 20 24.49 -2.65 7.27
N GLY A 21 24.69 -1.73 8.23
CA GLY A 21 24.35 -0.32 8.09
C GLY A 21 25.13 0.47 7.03
N LEU A 22 26.29 0.03 6.55
CA LEU A 22 27.08 0.82 5.59
C LEU A 22 26.51 0.77 4.16
N LYS A 23 26.17 -0.42 3.65
CA LYS A 23 25.52 -0.59 2.33
C LYS A 23 24.14 0.10 2.32
N GLN A 24 23.36 -0.12 3.38
CA GLN A 24 22.08 0.55 3.57
C GLN A 24 22.22 2.09 3.64
N LYS A 25 23.27 2.63 4.26
CA LYS A 25 23.50 4.08 4.30
C LYS A 25 23.82 4.67 2.92
N VAL A 26 24.66 4.01 2.12
CA VAL A 26 24.99 4.47 0.76
C VAL A 26 23.76 4.42 -0.14
N GLU A 27 22.99 3.34 -0.09
CA GLU A 27 21.73 3.24 -0.82
C GLU A 27 20.71 4.29 -0.38
N ARG A 28 20.58 4.53 0.93
CA ARG A 28 19.71 5.61 1.45
C ARG A 28 20.12 6.98 0.94
N LEU A 29 21.41 7.28 0.88
CA LEU A 29 21.90 8.57 0.34
C LEU A 29 21.53 8.71 -1.15
N LYS A 30 21.79 7.68 -1.96
CA LYS A 30 21.41 7.66 -3.38
C LYS A 30 19.89 7.81 -3.55
N GLN A 31 19.11 7.05 -2.78
CA GLN A 31 17.65 7.12 -2.81
C GLN A 31 17.13 8.48 -2.38
N THR A 32 17.77 9.13 -1.40
CA THR A 32 17.41 10.46 -0.92
C THR A 32 17.70 11.52 -1.98
N ALA A 33 18.86 11.47 -2.62
CA ALA A 33 19.19 12.38 -3.71
C ALA A 33 18.21 12.25 -4.89
N ALA A 34 17.88 11.02 -5.28
CA ALA A 34 16.87 10.76 -6.31
C ALA A 34 15.47 11.27 -5.89
N SER A 35 15.09 11.11 -4.62
CA SER A 35 13.84 11.64 -4.08
C SER A 35 13.79 13.16 -4.12
N GLN A 36 14.89 13.85 -3.80
CA GLN A 36 14.96 15.31 -3.87
C GLN A 36 14.83 15.83 -5.31
N LEU A 37 15.46 15.15 -6.27
CA LEU A 37 15.31 15.50 -7.69
C LEU A 37 13.87 15.26 -8.18
N ALA A 38 13.27 14.14 -7.80
CA ALA A 38 11.88 13.82 -8.14
C ALA A 38 10.89 14.83 -7.52
N LEU A 39 11.14 15.25 -6.28
CA LEU A 39 10.36 16.29 -5.62
C LEU A 39 10.39 17.62 -6.35
N ARG A 40 11.56 18.04 -6.86
CA ARG A 40 11.68 19.25 -7.69
C ARG A 40 10.82 19.14 -8.95
N LYS A 41 10.95 18.03 -9.68
CA LYS A 41 10.13 17.76 -10.88
C LYS A 41 8.64 17.78 -10.60
N ILE A 42 8.19 17.19 -9.49
CA ILE A 42 6.77 17.22 -9.10
C ILE A 42 6.33 18.66 -8.85
N LYS A 43 7.11 19.44 -8.10
CA LYS A 43 6.78 20.85 -7.82
C LYS A 43 6.78 21.74 -9.06
N ASP A 44 7.60 21.43 -10.06
CA ASP A 44 7.60 22.16 -11.33
C ASP A 44 6.26 21.99 -12.09
N HIS A 45 5.56 20.86 -11.89
CA HIS A 45 4.25 20.59 -12.49
C HIS A 45 3.06 20.84 -11.55
N ASP A 46 3.28 20.79 -10.23
CA ASP A 46 2.28 20.88 -9.18
C ASP A 46 2.79 21.84 -8.09
N LEU A 47 2.58 23.15 -8.31
CA LEU A 47 3.10 24.21 -7.44
C LEU A 47 2.56 24.10 -6.00
N ASP A 48 1.35 23.57 -5.84
CA ASP A 48 0.70 23.39 -4.53
C ASP A 48 1.21 22.15 -3.78
N PHE A 49 2.07 21.33 -4.41
CA PHE A 49 2.57 20.12 -3.78
C PHE A 49 3.54 20.44 -2.64
N SER A 50 3.13 20.04 -1.43
CA SER A 50 3.96 20.12 -0.24
C SER A 50 4.09 18.76 0.45
N THR A 51 5.33 18.36 0.73
CA THR A 51 5.62 17.13 1.48
C THR A 51 5.12 17.17 2.93
N LYS A 52 4.77 18.35 3.44
CA LYS A 52 4.22 18.53 4.80
C LYS A 52 2.73 18.26 4.86
N THR A 53 1.97 18.70 3.85
CA THR A 53 0.50 18.57 3.81
C THR A 53 0.04 17.32 3.08
N PHE A 54 0.85 16.81 2.15
CA PHE A 54 0.53 15.59 1.40
C PHE A 54 0.24 14.35 2.26
N PRO A 55 0.95 14.07 3.37
CA PRO A 55 0.65 12.90 4.19
C PRO A 55 -0.78 12.87 4.73
N GLU A 56 -1.33 14.01 5.12
CA GLU A 56 -2.71 14.14 5.62
C GLU A 56 -3.70 13.84 4.49
N LYS A 57 -3.52 14.47 3.33
CA LYS A 57 -4.32 14.19 2.13
C LYS A 57 -4.24 12.73 1.69
N ALA A 58 -3.05 12.12 1.80
CA ALA A 58 -2.85 10.71 1.49
C ALA A 58 -3.65 9.80 2.44
N GLN A 59 -3.68 10.13 3.73
CA GLN A 59 -4.48 9.42 4.71
C GLN A 59 -5.99 9.57 4.44
N GLU A 60 -6.46 10.76 4.06
CA GLU A 60 -7.85 10.99 3.66
C GLU A 60 -8.25 10.11 2.47
N ILE A 61 -7.45 10.12 1.40
CA ILE A 61 -7.67 9.28 0.21
C ILE A 61 -7.70 7.80 0.61
N PHE A 62 -6.79 7.38 1.49
CA PHE A 62 -6.73 6.00 1.98
C PHE A 62 -8.02 5.61 2.71
N ILE A 63 -8.48 6.43 3.66
CA ILE A 63 -9.70 6.18 4.43
C ILE A 63 -10.92 6.15 3.51
N GLU A 64 -11.03 7.14 2.63
CA GLU A 64 -12.16 7.27 1.72
C GLU A 64 -12.25 6.10 0.74
N ALA A 65 -11.12 5.63 0.22
CA ALA A 65 -11.07 4.48 -0.68
C ALA A 65 -11.49 3.18 0.02
N HIS A 66 -11.05 2.95 1.27
CA HIS A 66 -11.47 1.77 2.03
C HIS A 66 -12.96 1.83 2.41
N ASN A 67 -13.49 3.01 2.72
CA ASN A 67 -14.93 3.22 2.91
C ASN A 67 -15.73 2.97 1.62
N CYS A 68 -15.21 3.41 0.46
CA CYS A 68 -15.83 3.13 -0.84
C CYS A 68 -15.80 1.63 -1.17
N LEU A 69 -14.74 0.92 -0.80
CA LEU A 69 -14.63 -0.53 -0.96
C LEU A 69 -15.67 -1.25 -0.09
N ALA A 70 -15.82 -0.86 1.18
CA ALA A 70 -16.80 -1.44 2.11
C ALA A 70 -18.25 -1.22 1.65
N ASN A 71 -18.56 -0.04 1.11
CA ASN A 71 -19.88 0.31 0.59
C ASN A 71 -20.10 -0.05 -0.89
N PHE A 72 -19.13 -0.70 -1.54
CA PHE A 72 -19.16 -1.02 -2.98
C PHE A 72 -19.43 0.15 -3.94
N ASN A 73 -19.02 1.37 -3.58
CA ASN A 73 -19.12 2.54 -4.45
C ASN A 73 -18.01 2.52 -5.51
N LYS A 74 -18.27 1.84 -6.63
CA LYS A 74 -17.28 1.65 -7.71
C LYS A 74 -16.86 2.95 -8.37
N GLN A 75 -17.80 3.86 -8.63
CA GLN A 75 -17.54 5.10 -9.35
C GLN A 75 -16.53 5.96 -8.59
N LYS A 76 -16.77 6.16 -7.29
CA LYS A 76 -15.87 6.92 -6.43
C LYS A 76 -14.55 6.20 -6.17
N LEU A 77 -14.55 4.86 -6.12
CA LEU A 77 -13.33 4.09 -5.96
C LEU A 77 -12.38 4.28 -7.17
N HIS A 78 -12.90 4.36 -8.40
CA HIS A 78 -12.08 4.63 -9.59
C HIS A 78 -11.42 6.02 -9.61
N SER A 79 -11.97 7.01 -8.91
CA SER A 79 -11.32 8.32 -8.79
C SER A 79 -10.21 8.35 -7.73
N LEU A 80 -10.24 7.45 -6.74
CA LEU A 80 -9.30 7.40 -5.61
C LEU A 80 -8.16 6.41 -5.81
N VAL A 81 -8.37 5.40 -6.65
CA VAL A 81 -7.45 4.27 -6.85
C VAL A 81 -7.10 4.18 -8.34
N THR A 82 -5.86 3.83 -8.65
CA THR A 82 -5.44 3.61 -10.04
C THR A 82 -6.02 2.32 -10.62
N GLU A 83 -5.96 2.23 -11.93
CA GLU A 83 -6.42 1.09 -12.73
C GLU A 83 -5.66 -0.20 -12.35
N ARG A 84 -4.43 -0.08 -11.85
CA ARG A 84 -3.64 -1.20 -11.33
C ARG A 84 -4.13 -1.69 -9.98
N CYS A 85 -4.38 -0.79 -9.03
CA CYS A 85 -4.72 -1.16 -7.66
C CYS A 85 -6.19 -1.57 -7.51
N TYR A 86 -7.09 -1.04 -8.34
CA TYR A 86 -8.51 -1.38 -8.33
C TYR A 86 -8.80 -2.89 -8.39
N PRO A 87 -8.29 -3.67 -9.37
CA PRO A 87 -8.55 -5.10 -9.44
C PRO A 87 -7.97 -5.86 -8.23
N GLU A 88 -6.84 -5.43 -7.68
CA GLU A 88 -6.24 -6.05 -6.49
C GLU A 88 -7.15 -5.91 -5.27
N MET A 89 -7.78 -4.74 -5.08
CA MET A 89 -8.72 -4.51 -3.97
C MET A 89 -10.06 -5.21 -4.17
N VAL A 90 -10.57 -5.26 -5.39
CA VAL A 90 -11.96 -5.70 -5.66
C VAL A 90 -12.08 -7.20 -5.97
N ARG A 91 -11.11 -7.81 -6.68
CA ARG A 91 -11.26 -9.18 -7.22
C ARG A 91 -11.54 -10.23 -6.15
N GLY A 92 -10.84 -10.18 -5.01
CA GLY A 92 -11.04 -11.12 -3.89
C GLY A 92 -12.30 -10.84 -3.06
N ASN A 93 -12.85 -9.64 -3.16
CA ASN A 93 -13.87 -9.10 -2.26
C ASN A 93 -15.24 -8.93 -2.92
N ARG A 94 -15.36 -9.16 -4.23
CA ARG A 94 -16.59 -8.92 -5.02
C ARG A 94 -17.86 -9.56 -4.45
N TYR A 95 -17.72 -10.70 -3.79
CA TYR A 95 -18.83 -11.44 -3.19
C TYR A 95 -18.66 -11.60 -1.67
N LYS A 96 -18.07 -10.60 -1.01
CA LYS A 96 -17.86 -10.59 0.43
C LYS A 96 -18.39 -9.29 1.01
N THR A 97 -18.85 -9.33 2.25
CA THR A 97 -19.21 -8.10 2.95
C THR A 97 -18.00 -7.67 3.77
N ILE A 98 -17.51 -6.46 3.54
CA ILE A 98 -16.38 -5.90 4.29
C ILE A 98 -16.94 -4.89 5.30
N ARG A 99 -16.61 -5.06 6.57
CA ARG A 99 -16.73 -4.04 7.60
C ARG A 99 -15.33 -3.59 7.95
N TRP A 100 -14.99 -2.38 7.54
CA TRP A 100 -13.71 -1.76 7.84
C TRP A 100 -13.97 -0.42 8.51
N SER A 101 -13.20 -0.10 9.54
CA SER A 101 -13.23 1.21 10.16
C SER A 101 -11.83 1.67 10.56
N PHE A 102 -11.57 2.94 10.32
CA PHE A 102 -10.40 3.63 10.82
C PHE A 102 -10.66 4.08 12.27
N VAL A 103 -9.81 3.67 13.21
CA VAL A 103 -9.97 4.03 14.62
C VAL A 103 -9.17 5.28 14.91
N GLU A 104 -7.85 5.19 14.80
CA GLU A 104 -6.92 6.27 15.11
C GLU A 104 -5.60 6.10 14.35
N SER A 105 -4.84 7.19 14.27
CA SER A 105 -3.46 7.16 13.76
C SER A 105 -2.51 7.11 14.95
N LEU A 106 -1.71 6.06 15.06
CA LEU A 106 -0.76 5.89 16.18
C LEU A 106 0.46 6.80 15.98
N GLU A 107 0.91 6.91 14.75
CA GLU A 107 1.96 7.85 14.35
C GLU A 107 1.47 8.66 13.14
N PRO A 108 1.84 9.96 13.05
CA PRO A 108 1.46 10.76 11.90
C PRO A 108 2.04 10.16 10.60
N PRO A 109 1.26 10.14 9.50
CA PRO A 109 1.72 9.63 8.23
C PRO A 109 2.92 10.44 7.76
N ARG A 110 3.94 9.76 7.20
CA ARG A 110 5.16 10.41 6.71
C ARG A 110 5.48 10.00 5.28
N VAL A 111 5.84 10.98 4.45
CA VAL A 111 6.41 10.69 3.12
C VAL A 111 7.82 10.14 3.31
N VAL A 112 8.05 8.93 2.81
CA VAL A 112 9.33 8.24 2.97
C VAL A 112 10.13 8.26 1.67
N HIS A 113 9.44 8.12 0.54
CA HIS A 113 10.09 7.92 -0.74
C HIS A 113 9.32 8.62 -1.85
N VAL A 114 10.03 9.27 -2.76
CA VAL A 114 9.43 9.96 -3.90
C VAL A 114 10.20 9.60 -5.16
N ARG A 115 9.46 9.26 -6.21
CA ARG A 115 9.99 8.92 -7.52
C ARG A 115 9.20 9.63 -8.58
N CYS A 116 9.89 10.01 -9.64
CA CYS A 116 9.28 10.67 -10.77
C CYS A 116 9.99 10.17 -12.01
N ASP A 117 9.26 9.49 -12.88
CA ASP A 117 9.84 8.89 -14.08
C ASP A 117 8.87 8.99 -15.26
N SER A 118 9.45 8.96 -16.46
CA SER A 118 8.70 8.94 -17.72
C SER A 118 8.43 7.50 -18.11
N ILE A 119 7.16 7.11 -18.18
CA ILE A 119 6.77 5.75 -18.56
C ILE A 119 6.44 5.73 -20.05
N VAL A 120 7.08 4.81 -20.79
CA VAL A 120 6.89 4.54 -22.23
C VAL A 120 7.35 5.68 -23.15
N ASN A 121 6.86 6.91 -22.97
CA ASN A 121 7.24 8.10 -23.74
C ASN A 121 7.87 9.16 -22.84
N ARG A 122 8.91 9.86 -23.34
CA ARG A 122 9.59 10.96 -22.60
C ARG A 122 8.65 12.11 -22.21
N GLY A 123 7.49 12.21 -22.84
CA GLY A 123 6.46 13.19 -22.52
C GLY A 123 5.50 12.80 -21.39
N ASN A 124 5.41 11.51 -21.01
CA ASN A 124 4.43 11.02 -20.04
C ASN A 124 5.06 10.83 -18.66
N LEU A 125 5.05 11.89 -17.85
CA LEU A 125 5.66 11.91 -16.54
C LEU A 125 4.68 11.47 -15.43
N TYR A 126 5.10 10.49 -14.64
CA TYR A 126 4.35 10.01 -13.48
C TYR A 126 5.14 10.25 -12.20
N GLY A 127 4.49 10.86 -11.22
CA GLY A 127 5.01 11.03 -9.86
C GLY A 127 4.46 9.94 -8.96
N GLN A 128 5.33 9.22 -8.27
CA GLN A 128 5.00 8.24 -7.24
C GLN A 128 5.50 8.72 -5.88
N VAL A 129 4.64 8.67 -4.88
CA VAL A 129 4.94 9.06 -3.50
C VAL A 129 4.56 7.92 -2.57
N THR A 130 5.55 7.42 -1.83
CA THR A 130 5.35 6.38 -0.81
C THR A 130 5.19 7.04 0.55
N VAL A 131 4.06 6.76 1.20
CA VAL A 131 3.71 7.24 2.54
C VAL A 131 3.70 6.06 3.49
N ARG A 132 4.42 6.18 4.60
CA ARG A 132 4.33 5.25 5.72
C ARG A 132 3.16 5.67 6.61
N MET A 133 2.26 4.74 6.87
CA MET A 133 1.10 4.90 7.73
C MET A 133 1.20 3.88 8.85
N HIS A 134 1.09 4.34 10.10
CA HIS A 134 1.01 3.48 11.28
C HIS A 134 -0.31 3.79 11.98
N THR A 135 -1.29 2.93 11.75
CA THR A 135 -2.69 3.22 12.04
C THR A 135 -3.32 2.06 12.78
N ARG A 136 -4.33 2.36 13.58
CA ARG A 136 -5.15 1.37 14.24
C ARG A 136 -6.46 1.20 13.48
N GLN A 137 -6.72 -0.01 13.02
CA GLN A 137 -7.83 -0.33 12.13
C GLN A 137 -8.62 -1.52 12.65
N ILE A 138 -9.90 -1.56 12.32
CA ILE A 138 -10.76 -2.73 12.54
C ILE A 138 -11.14 -3.28 11.17
N LEU A 139 -11.04 -4.60 11.02
CA LEU A 139 -11.43 -5.30 9.80
C LEU A 139 -12.19 -6.56 10.16
N ALA A 140 -13.38 -6.71 9.61
CA ALA A 140 -14.15 -7.94 9.61
C ALA A 140 -14.65 -8.23 8.18
N ILE A 141 -14.35 -9.43 7.70
CA ILE A 141 -14.77 -9.88 6.37
C ILE A 141 -15.76 -11.03 6.55
N TYR A 142 -16.93 -10.89 5.94
CA TYR A 142 -17.98 -11.89 5.94
C TYR A 142 -18.12 -12.55 4.57
N ASP A 143 -18.44 -13.84 4.58
CA ASP A 143 -18.75 -14.62 3.39
C ASP A 143 -20.05 -14.15 2.72
N ARG A 144 -20.38 -14.71 1.55
CA ARG A 144 -21.66 -14.50 0.84
C ARG A 144 -22.89 -14.79 1.71
N PHE A 145 -22.73 -15.68 2.68
CA PHE A 145 -23.79 -16.08 3.61
C PHE A 145 -23.77 -15.31 4.93
N GLY A 146 -22.97 -14.25 5.06
CA GLY A 146 -22.91 -13.43 6.28
C GLY A 146 -22.14 -14.06 7.45
N ARG A 147 -21.41 -15.16 7.23
CA ARG A 147 -20.56 -15.78 8.26
C ARG A 147 -19.20 -15.09 8.31
N LEU A 148 -18.67 -14.86 9.52
CA LEU A 148 -17.34 -14.27 9.70
C LEU A 148 -16.25 -15.18 9.10
N MET A 149 -15.42 -14.63 8.22
CA MET A 149 -14.31 -15.33 7.57
C MET A 149 -12.94 -14.92 8.11
N TYR A 150 -12.78 -13.65 8.45
CA TYR A 150 -11.51 -13.06 8.83
C TYR A 150 -11.71 -11.84 9.71
N GLY A 151 -10.81 -11.67 10.69
CA GLY A 151 -10.78 -10.54 11.60
C GLY A 151 -11.92 -10.53 12.61
N GLY A 152 -12.30 -9.35 13.09
CA GLY A 152 -13.34 -9.18 14.11
C GLY A 152 -13.76 -7.72 14.21
N GLU A 153 -15.05 -7.48 14.44
CA GLU A 153 -15.65 -6.14 14.39
C GLU A 153 -15.32 -5.27 15.61
N GLN A 154 -14.89 -5.88 16.71
CA GLN A 154 -14.59 -5.18 17.97
C GLN A 154 -13.10 -5.21 18.34
N MET A 155 -12.25 -5.82 17.51
CA MET A 155 -10.82 -5.93 17.77
C MET A 155 -10.03 -4.96 16.89
N PRO A 156 -9.67 -3.77 17.41
CA PRO A 156 -8.79 -2.86 16.72
C PRO A 156 -7.35 -3.38 16.72
N LYS A 157 -6.67 -3.26 15.59
CA LYS A 157 -5.33 -3.80 15.35
C LYS A 157 -4.41 -2.75 14.78
N ASP A 158 -3.16 -2.83 15.19
CA ASP A 158 -2.13 -1.91 14.78
C ASP A 158 -1.53 -2.41 13.47
N VAL A 159 -1.49 -1.53 12.49
CA VAL A 159 -1.19 -1.85 11.10
C VAL A 159 -0.18 -0.84 10.59
N LEU A 160 1.02 -1.34 10.24
CA LEU A 160 2.11 -0.58 9.66
C LEU A 160 2.20 -0.88 8.16
N GLU A 161 1.99 0.13 7.32
CA GLU A 161 1.90 -0.04 5.88
C GLU A 161 2.60 1.10 5.13
N TYR A 162 3.16 0.75 3.96
CA TYR A 162 3.77 1.72 3.05
C TYR A 162 2.90 1.80 1.79
N VAL A 163 2.07 2.83 1.73
CA VAL A 163 1.11 3.05 0.65
C VAL A 163 1.75 3.92 -0.41
N VAL A 164 1.71 3.46 -1.66
CA VAL A 164 2.24 4.20 -2.81
C VAL A 164 1.09 4.90 -3.52
N PHE A 165 1.21 6.21 -3.65
CA PHE A 165 0.32 7.06 -4.43
C PHE A 165 0.98 7.39 -5.76
N GLU A 166 0.17 7.57 -6.79
CA GLU A 166 0.61 7.95 -8.12
C GLU A 166 -0.24 9.09 -8.65
N ARG A 167 0.40 10.02 -9.35
CA ARG A 167 -0.25 11.07 -10.13
C ARG A 167 0.40 11.16 -11.51
N TYR A 168 -0.42 11.28 -12.53
CA TYR A 168 0.04 11.65 -13.86
C TYR A 168 0.24 13.17 -13.91
N LEU A 169 1.50 13.61 -14.00
CA LEU A 169 1.88 15.02 -13.77
C LEU A 169 1.59 15.92 -14.98
N VAL A 170 1.54 15.34 -16.18
CA VAL A 170 1.34 16.07 -17.44
C VAL A 170 -0.13 16.46 -17.61
N ASN A 171 -1.05 15.68 -17.03
CA ASN A 171 -2.47 15.99 -17.10
C ASN A 171 -2.82 17.06 -16.04
N PRO A 172 -3.37 18.22 -16.45
CA PRO A 172 -3.79 19.26 -15.50
C PRO A 172 -4.87 18.78 -14.53
N TYR A 173 -5.72 17.84 -14.95
CA TYR A 173 -6.76 17.23 -14.11
C TYR A 173 -6.28 16.00 -13.34
N GLY A 174 -4.98 15.69 -13.38
CA GLY A 174 -4.41 14.56 -12.69
C GLY A 174 -4.58 14.71 -11.18
N THR A 175 -5.19 13.72 -10.54
CA THR A 175 -5.30 13.63 -9.09
C THR A 175 -4.34 12.59 -8.54
N TRP A 176 -4.02 12.71 -7.25
CA TRP A 176 -3.27 11.69 -6.53
C TRP A 176 -4.19 10.52 -6.23
N ARG A 177 -3.79 9.31 -6.65
CA ARG A 177 -4.56 8.08 -6.48
C ARG A 177 -3.69 6.99 -5.87
N MET A 178 -4.28 6.10 -5.08
CA MET A 178 -3.56 4.93 -4.56
C MET A 178 -3.18 3.99 -5.69
N HIS A 179 -1.90 3.64 -5.77
CA HIS A 179 -1.34 2.80 -6.83
C HIS A 179 -0.92 1.41 -6.35
N GLY A 180 -0.51 1.29 -5.08
CA GLY A 180 -0.13 -0.01 -4.55
C GLY A 180 0.32 0.08 -3.11
N LYS A 181 0.68 -1.09 -2.57
CA LYS A 181 1.13 -1.25 -1.19
C LYS A 181 2.43 -2.03 -1.19
N ILE A 182 3.41 -1.54 -0.43
CA ILE A 182 4.67 -2.24 -0.19
C ILE A 182 4.53 -2.99 1.13
N VAL A 183 4.76 -4.29 1.09
CA VAL A 183 4.80 -5.17 2.27
C VAL A 183 6.27 -5.53 2.50
N PRO A 184 6.88 -5.11 3.62
CA PRO A 184 8.25 -5.50 3.92
C PRO A 184 8.32 -7.01 4.19
N GLU A 185 9.44 -7.63 3.84
CA GLU A 185 9.65 -9.08 4.06
C GLU A 185 9.66 -9.44 5.55
N TRP A 186 10.13 -8.53 6.40
CA TRP A 186 10.14 -8.68 7.86
C TRP A 186 8.79 -8.39 8.53
N ALA A 187 7.74 -8.03 7.77
CA ALA A 187 6.41 -7.80 8.34
C ALA A 187 5.92 -9.05 9.10
N PRO A 188 5.24 -8.88 10.24
CA PRO A 188 4.64 -10.02 10.92
C PRO A 188 3.64 -10.72 9.96
N PRO A 189 3.50 -12.05 10.06
CA PRO A 189 2.54 -12.77 9.26
C PRO A 189 1.13 -12.25 9.54
N LYS A 190 0.28 -12.30 8.51
CA LYS A 190 -1.15 -11.99 8.66
C LYS A 190 -1.79 -12.99 9.61
N GLU A 191 -2.93 -12.58 10.15
CA GLU A 191 -3.67 -13.46 11.05
C GLU A 191 -4.13 -14.73 10.36
N PRO A 192 -4.22 -15.83 11.10
CA PRO A 192 -4.79 -17.04 10.57
C PRO A 192 -6.25 -16.80 10.21
N ILE A 193 -6.67 -17.46 9.13
CA ILE A 193 -8.07 -17.56 8.77
C ILE A 193 -8.81 -18.48 9.75
N VAL A 194 -10.10 -18.23 9.95
CA VAL A 194 -10.93 -19.01 10.90
C VAL A 194 -11.09 -20.47 10.46
N LYS A 195 -11.05 -20.74 9.16
CA LYS A 195 -11.23 -22.07 8.58
C LYS A 195 -9.89 -22.82 8.42
N THR A 196 -9.95 -24.14 8.47
CA THR A 196 -8.83 -25.00 8.06
C THR A 196 -8.71 -25.07 6.54
N VAL A 197 -7.49 -25.31 6.05
CA VAL A 197 -7.19 -25.50 4.63
C VAL A 197 -6.42 -26.80 4.46
N MET A 198 -6.87 -27.65 3.54
CA MET A 198 -6.13 -28.82 3.10
C MET A 198 -5.36 -28.47 1.83
N ILE A 199 -4.06 -28.73 1.83
CA ILE A 199 -3.22 -28.59 0.64
C ILE A 199 -3.13 -29.99 0.04
N PRO A 200 -3.69 -30.23 -1.17
CA PRO A 200 -3.63 -31.54 -1.79
C PRO A 200 -2.17 -31.89 -2.11
N GLY A 201 -1.83 -33.17 -1.94
CA GLY A 201 -0.55 -33.70 -2.42
C GLY A 201 -0.43 -33.63 -3.96
N PRO A 202 0.76 -33.89 -4.51
CA PRO A 202 0.96 -33.92 -5.95
C PRO A 202 0.05 -34.98 -6.58
N THR A 203 -0.59 -34.61 -7.69
CA THR A 203 -1.31 -35.56 -8.55
C THR A 203 -0.29 -36.34 -9.36
N LEU A 204 -0.11 -37.62 -9.03
CA LEU A 204 0.80 -38.51 -9.74
C LEU A 204 0.12 -39.02 -11.01
N ASP A 205 0.88 -39.08 -12.09
CA ASP A 205 0.51 -39.87 -13.25
C ASP A 205 0.54 -41.36 -12.86
N PRO A 206 -0.33 -42.22 -13.42
CA PRO A 206 -0.38 -43.64 -13.08
C PRO A 206 0.94 -44.40 -13.27
N SER A 207 1.85 -43.84 -14.08
CA SER A 207 3.17 -44.41 -14.39
C SER A 207 4.30 -43.91 -13.49
N ARG A 208 4.02 -43.04 -12.51
CA ARG A 208 5.02 -42.48 -11.59
C ARG A 208 4.67 -42.85 -10.15
N GLU A 209 5.67 -43.33 -9.42
CA GLU A 209 5.57 -43.54 -7.99
C GLU A 209 5.78 -42.21 -7.24
N PHE A 210 5.24 -42.12 -6.03
CA PHE A 210 5.46 -40.97 -5.14
C PHE A 210 6.87 -41.08 -4.54
N GLU A 211 7.68 -40.02 -4.70
CA GLU A 211 8.95 -39.86 -3.98
C GLU A 211 8.77 -39.10 -2.66
#